data_AF-A0A6N6KB28-F1
#
_entry.id   AF-A0A6N6KB28-F1
#
_cell.length_a   1.000
_cell.length_b   1.000
_cell.length_c   1.000
_cell.angle_alpha   90.00
_cell.angle_beta   90.00
_cell.angle_gamma   90.00
#
_symmetry.space_group_name_H-M   'P 1'
#
loop_
_entity.id
_entity.type
_entity.pdbx_description
1 polymer ?
#
loop_
_entity_poly.entity_id
_entity_poly.type
_entity_poly.pdbx_seq_one_letter_code
_entity_poly.pdbx_strand_id
1 'polypeptide(L)'
;MVKEQPGLLDLVAQNTWVFSLASIVLVFIGWAVTYNNSAKLATRSESKSLVDALSKLLNEVSDLAIDYWLDRCKSPKPVIKNMNGIKIKTKIKHDEASSQMFIMTVFTKINQSIKYIELLDARGIHIDNLFIADFLTKVTLDCETAHNMTQQERASRVQEILSLSSEAMNQVYSQFQNNHLPSKPLHLLKFLKEKWSVVERWHKSLG
;
A
#
# COMPACT_ATOMS: atom_id res chain seq x y z
N MET A 1 -74.31 -24.73 12.59
CA MET A 1 -72.95 -25.21 12.25
C MET A 1 -71.96 -24.17 12.75
N VAL A 2 -71.42 -24.36 13.95
CA VAL A 2 -70.38 -23.50 14.50
C VAL A 2 -69.07 -23.94 13.85
N LYS A 3 -68.46 -23.09 13.01
CA LYS A 3 -67.09 -23.32 12.55
C LYS A 3 -66.20 -23.15 13.77
N GLU A 4 -65.66 -24.25 14.30
CA GLU A 4 -64.57 -24.19 15.28
C GLU A 4 -63.46 -23.33 14.69
N GLN A 5 -63.03 -22.31 15.43
CA GLN A 5 -61.89 -21.50 15.02
C GLN A 5 -60.65 -22.41 15.06
N PRO A 6 -59.87 -22.50 13.96
CA PRO A 6 -58.70 -23.35 13.95
C PRO A 6 -57.75 -22.90 15.07
N GLY A 7 -57.35 -23.86 15.90
CA GLY A 7 -56.38 -23.62 16.96
C GLY A 7 -55.08 -23.09 16.38
N LEU A 8 -54.35 -22.27 17.14
CA LEU A 8 -53.11 -21.64 16.70
C LEU A 8 -52.08 -22.66 16.19
N LEU A 9 -52.09 -23.89 16.70
CA LEU A 9 -51.22 -24.98 16.26
C LEU A 9 -51.57 -25.51 14.86
N ASP A 10 -52.84 -25.59 14.49
CA ASP A 10 -53.27 -26.01 13.14
C ASP A 10 -52.89 -24.96 12.09
N LEU A 11 -52.99 -23.69 12.46
CA LEU A 11 -52.60 -22.56 11.62
C LEU A 11 -51.08 -22.53 11.38
N VAL A 12 -50.27 -22.91 12.38
CA VAL A 12 -48.81 -23.06 12.24
C VAL A 12 -48.46 -24.31 11.42
N ALA A 13 -49.13 -25.44 11.66
CA ALA A 13 -48.93 -26.67 10.90
C ALA A 13 -49.22 -26.45 9.41
N GLN A 14 -50.31 -25.75 9.07
CA GLN A 14 -50.68 -25.42 7.69
C GLN A 14 -49.67 -24.49 6.99
N ASN A 15 -48.96 -23.63 7.74
CA ASN A 15 -47.98 -22.69 7.22
C ASN A 15 -46.51 -23.14 7.39
N THR A 16 -46.28 -24.40 7.79
CA THR A 16 -44.92 -24.94 8.01
C THR A 16 -44.03 -24.81 6.76
N TRP A 17 -44.62 -24.98 5.57
CA TRP A 17 -43.91 -24.82 4.29
C TRP A 17 -43.32 -23.41 4.09
N VAL A 18 -43.97 -22.37 4.64
CA VAL A 18 -43.48 -20.98 4.57
C VAL A 18 -42.22 -20.84 5.41
N PHE A 19 -42.20 -21.42 6.61
CA PHE A 19 -41.02 -21.41 7.47
C PHE A 19 -39.85 -22.20 6.87
N SER A 20 -40.12 -23.35 6.24
CA SER A 20 -39.11 -24.14 5.53
C SER A 20 -38.55 -23.40 4.30
N LEU A 21 -39.40 -22.72 3.53
CA LEU A 21 -38.95 -21.93 2.39
C LEU A 21 -38.12 -20.71 2.86
N ALA A 22 -38.60 -20.02 3.88
CA ALA A 22 -37.93 -18.86 4.47
C ALA A 22 -36.55 -19.22 5.05
N SER A 23 -36.42 -20.39 5.70
CA SER A 23 -35.13 -20.84 6.24
C SER A 23 -34.12 -21.12 5.12
N ILE A 24 -34.54 -21.75 4.02
CA ILE A 24 -33.69 -21.99 2.84
C ILE A 24 -33.23 -20.67 2.22
N VAL A 25 -34.15 -19.71 2.03
CA VAL A 25 -33.82 -18.38 1.48
C VAL A 25 -32.84 -17.63 2.40
N LEU A 26 -33.05 -17.69 3.72
CA LEU A 26 -32.14 -17.09 4.70
C LEU A 26 -30.74 -17.70 4.64
N VAL A 27 -30.62 -19.01 4.41
CA VAL A 27 -29.32 -19.67 4.23
C VAL A 27 -28.61 -19.12 2.99
N PHE A 28 -29.29 -19.00 1.85
CA PHE A 28 -28.68 -18.43 0.63
C PHE A 28 -28.26 -16.97 0.81
N ILE A 29 -29.09 -16.14 1.44
CA ILE A 29 -28.76 -14.75 1.75
C ILE A 29 -27.56 -14.69 2.69
N GLY A 30 -27.54 -15.52 3.74
CA GLY A 30 -26.44 -15.59 4.69
C GLY A 30 -25.11 -15.93 4.01
N TRP A 31 -25.11 -16.95 3.14
CA TRP A 31 -23.94 -17.32 2.36
C TRP A 31 -23.51 -16.23 1.37
N ALA A 32 -24.45 -15.58 0.68
CA ALA A 32 -24.14 -14.50 -0.24
C ALA A 32 -23.46 -13.32 0.47
N VAL A 33 -23.96 -12.94 1.66
CA VAL A 33 -23.36 -11.88 2.48
C VAL A 33 -21.97 -12.28 2.98
N THR A 34 -21.81 -13.49 3.52
CA THR A 34 -20.51 -14.00 3.99
C THR A 34 -19.50 -14.08 2.87
N TYR A 35 -19.89 -14.60 1.70
CA TYR A 35 -19.02 -14.70 0.53
C TYR A 35 -18.54 -13.32 0.06
N ASN A 36 -19.46 -12.37 -0.11
CA ASN A 36 -19.11 -11.02 -0.57
C ASN A 36 -18.23 -10.28 0.45
N ASN A 37 -18.48 -10.47 1.75
CA ASN A 37 -17.64 -9.90 2.80
C ASN A 37 -16.22 -10.50 2.78
N SER A 38 -16.11 -11.83 2.69
CA SER A 38 -14.83 -12.53 2.59
C SER A 38 -14.04 -12.11 1.35
N ALA A 39 -14.68 -11.99 0.19
CA ALA A 39 -14.05 -11.53 -1.05
C ALA A 39 -13.51 -10.09 -0.91
N LYS A 40 -14.28 -9.19 -0.28
CA LYS A 40 -13.85 -7.82 0.01
C LYS A 40 -12.66 -7.77 0.97
N LEU A 41 -12.68 -8.59 2.02
CA LEU A 41 -11.58 -8.69 2.99
C LEU A 41 -10.31 -9.26 2.36
N ALA A 42 -10.45 -10.30 1.53
CA ALA A 42 -9.35 -10.90 0.77
C ALA A 42 -8.70 -9.87 -0.15
N THR A 43 -9.51 -9.19 -0.98
CA THR A 43 -9.02 -8.14 -1.89
C THR A 43 -8.30 -7.02 -1.13
N ARG A 44 -8.86 -6.56 -0.01
CA ARG A 44 -8.20 -5.55 0.83
C ARG A 44 -6.86 -6.03 1.39
N SER A 45 -6.81 -7.27 1.87
CA SER A 45 -5.59 -7.89 2.42
C SER A 45 -4.51 -8.01 1.34
N GLU A 46 -4.88 -8.48 0.15
CA GLU A 46 -3.96 -8.59 -0.98
C GLU A 46 -3.51 -7.21 -1.49
N SER A 47 -4.40 -6.21 -1.57
CA SER A 47 -4.00 -4.84 -1.95
C SER A 47 -3.04 -4.27 -0.92
N LYS A 48 -3.26 -4.54 0.37
CA LYS A 48 -2.35 -4.13 1.44
C LYS A 48 -0.97 -4.80 1.30
N SER A 49 -0.91 -6.09 0.98
CA SER A 49 0.39 -6.75 0.79
C SER A 49 1.16 -6.19 -0.40
N LEU A 50 0.48 -5.79 -1.49
CA LEU A 50 1.11 -5.08 -2.62
C LEU A 50 1.63 -3.70 -2.21
N VAL A 51 0.85 -2.92 -1.44
CA VAL A 51 1.27 -1.62 -0.89
C VAL A 51 2.49 -1.77 0.01
N ASP A 52 2.49 -2.79 0.88
CA ASP A 52 3.59 -3.06 1.80
C ASP A 52 4.84 -3.52 1.02
N ALA A 53 4.69 -4.30 -0.06
CA ALA A 53 5.79 -4.71 -0.94
C ALA A 53 6.39 -3.52 -1.73
N LEU A 54 5.54 -2.64 -2.28
CA LEU A 54 5.97 -1.42 -2.94
C LEU A 54 6.71 -0.49 -1.98
N SER A 55 6.15 -0.29 -0.78
CA SER A 55 6.77 0.48 0.30
C SER A 55 8.16 -0.04 0.66
N LYS A 56 8.30 -1.37 0.74
CA LYS A 56 9.59 -2.01 1.00
C LYS A 56 10.61 -1.71 -0.10
N LEU A 57 10.21 -1.77 -1.38
CA LEU A 57 11.13 -1.45 -2.48
C LEU A 57 11.58 0.02 -2.48
N LEU A 58 10.68 0.95 -2.16
CA LEU A 58 11.02 2.37 -2.03
C LEU A 58 12.03 2.62 -0.90
N ASN A 59 11.86 1.93 0.23
CA ASN A 59 12.83 1.96 1.32
C ASN A 59 14.17 1.32 0.93
N GLU A 60 14.16 0.17 0.24
CA GLU A 60 15.40 -0.45 -0.25
C GLU A 60 16.16 0.47 -1.21
N VAL A 61 15.47 1.21 -2.09
CA VAL A 61 16.11 2.23 -2.95
C VAL A 61 16.69 3.37 -2.12
N SER A 62 15.98 3.80 -1.08
CA SER A 62 16.48 4.83 -0.16
C SER A 62 17.72 4.37 0.62
N ASP A 63 17.75 3.12 1.08
CA ASP A 63 18.90 2.53 1.77
C ASP A 63 20.10 2.41 0.83
N LEU A 64 19.87 2.00 -0.43
CA LEU A 64 20.90 1.99 -1.47
C LEU A 64 21.45 3.39 -1.73
N ALA A 65 20.59 4.42 -1.73
CA ALA A 65 21.00 5.80 -1.87
C ALA A 65 21.86 6.25 -0.69
N ILE A 66 21.45 5.96 0.55
CA ILE A 66 22.25 6.27 1.74
C ILE A 66 23.65 5.64 1.63
N ASP A 67 23.73 4.34 1.37
CA ASP A 67 24.99 3.60 1.27
C ASP A 67 25.88 4.16 0.15
N TYR A 68 25.30 4.45 -1.01
CA TYR A 68 26.06 5.00 -2.13
C TYR A 68 26.56 6.43 -1.87
N TRP A 69 25.65 7.34 -1.53
CA TRP A 69 25.93 8.77 -1.41
C TRP A 69 26.74 9.11 -0.15
N LEU A 70 26.60 8.37 0.95
CA LEU A 70 27.36 8.66 2.17
C LEU A 70 28.68 7.90 2.25
N ASP A 71 28.77 6.70 1.68
CA ASP A 71 29.94 5.83 1.88
C ASP A 71 30.68 5.44 0.60
N ARG A 72 29.99 4.94 -0.44
CA ARG A 72 30.68 4.35 -1.60
C ARG A 72 31.24 5.34 -2.60
N CYS A 73 30.63 6.52 -2.74
CA CYS A 73 31.10 7.53 -3.71
C CYS A 73 32.30 8.36 -3.18
N LYS A 74 32.88 8.03 -2.03
CA LYS A 74 34.02 8.78 -1.49
C LYS A 74 35.24 8.66 -2.42
N SER A 75 35.82 9.81 -2.78
CA SER A 75 37.08 9.85 -3.54
C SER A 75 38.17 9.02 -2.82
N PRO A 76 38.86 8.10 -3.53
CA PRO A 76 39.91 7.30 -2.92
C PRO A 76 41.02 8.20 -2.37
N LYS A 77 41.41 7.97 -1.11
CA LYS A 77 42.48 8.74 -0.47
C LYS A 77 43.78 8.55 -1.30
N PRO A 78 44.51 9.64 -1.60
CA PRO A 78 45.76 9.52 -2.34
C PRO A 78 46.73 8.64 -1.57
N VAL A 79 47.22 7.58 -2.22
CA VAL A 79 48.23 6.71 -1.61
C VAL A 79 49.59 7.38 -1.72
N ILE A 80 50.20 7.62 -0.56
CA ILE A 80 51.57 8.12 -0.46
C ILE A 80 52.48 6.90 -0.44
N LYS A 81 53.22 6.66 -1.53
CA LYS A 81 54.28 5.65 -1.56
C LYS A 81 55.62 6.32 -1.30
N ASN A 82 56.40 5.78 -0.37
CA ASN A 82 57.79 6.17 -0.17
C ASN A 82 58.68 5.25 -1.03
N MET A 83 59.35 5.81 -2.03
CA MET A 83 60.41 5.13 -2.78
C MET A 83 61.70 5.91 -2.61
N ASN A 84 62.75 5.25 -2.09
CA ASN A 84 64.09 5.83 -1.93
C ASN A 84 64.12 7.22 -1.25
N GLY A 85 63.32 7.41 -0.19
CA GLY A 85 63.23 8.69 0.53
C GLY A 85 62.32 9.76 -0.10
N ILE A 86 61.76 9.50 -1.30
CA ILE A 86 60.86 10.42 -2.01
C ILE A 86 59.39 10.00 -1.81
N LYS A 87 58.56 10.93 -1.34
CA LYS A 87 57.11 10.77 -1.19
C LYS A 87 56.41 11.00 -2.54
N ILE A 88 55.98 9.93 -3.20
CA ILE A 88 55.19 10.02 -4.44
C ILE A 88 53.70 9.91 -4.10
N LYS A 89 52.93 10.97 -4.40
CA LYS A 89 51.47 10.96 -4.29
C LYS A 89 50.87 10.40 -5.58
N THR A 90 50.31 9.20 -5.50
CA THR A 90 49.59 8.61 -6.65
C THR A 90 48.10 8.94 -6.51
N LYS A 91 47.52 9.64 -7.48
CA LYS A 91 46.06 9.80 -7.58
C LYS A 91 45.47 8.49 -8.10
N ILE A 92 44.59 7.88 -7.31
CA ILE A 92 43.81 6.72 -7.75
C ILE A 92 42.65 7.24 -8.60
N LYS A 93 42.44 6.66 -9.79
CA LYS A 93 41.29 6.97 -10.65
C LYS A 93 40.01 6.56 -9.92
N HIS A 94 39.00 7.42 -9.94
CA HIS A 94 37.68 7.11 -9.38
C HIS A 94 37.11 5.84 -10.03
N ASP A 95 36.45 5.01 -9.22
CA ASP A 95 35.81 3.78 -9.69
C ASP A 95 34.44 4.10 -10.30
N GLU A 96 34.42 4.30 -11.62
CA GLU A 96 33.20 4.46 -12.42
C GLU A 96 32.28 3.22 -12.33
N ALA A 97 32.78 2.05 -11.95
CA ALA A 97 31.96 0.84 -11.82
C ALA A 97 30.97 0.95 -10.65
N SER A 98 31.34 1.67 -9.58
CA SER A 98 30.49 1.85 -8.40
C SER A 98 29.22 2.66 -8.70
N SER A 99 29.32 3.73 -9.50
CA SER A 99 28.14 4.51 -9.90
C SER A 99 27.24 3.73 -10.87
N GLN A 100 27.83 2.99 -11.81
CA GLN A 100 27.07 2.13 -12.73
C GLN A 100 26.33 1.01 -12.01
N MET A 101 26.99 0.35 -11.04
CA MET A 101 26.37 -0.70 -10.24
C MET A 101 25.22 -0.15 -9.38
N PHE A 102 25.38 1.05 -8.83
CA PHE A 102 24.32 1.75 -8.11
C PHE A 102 23.11 2.02 -9.01
N ILE A 103 23.31 2.66 -10.18
CA ILE A 103 22.25 2.94 -11.15
C ILE A 103 21.51 1.65 -11.52
N MET A 104 22.24 0.59 -11.88
CA MET A 104 21.64 -0.69 -12.29
C MET A 104 20.79 -1.32 -11.19
N THR A 105 21.26 -1.26 -9.95
CA THR A 105 20.53 -1.80 -8.79
C THR A 105 19.24 -1.00 -8.54
N VAL A 106 19.32 0.33 -8.58
CA VAL A 106 18.15 1.22 -8.46
C VAL A 106 17.15 0.93 -9.57
N PHE A 107 17.59 0.86 -10.83
CA PHE A 107 16.74 0.57 -11.98
C PHE A 107 16.00 -0.76 -11.84
N THR A 108 16.70 -1.80 -11.36
CA THR A 108 16.11 -3.12 -11.12
C THR A 108 14.99 -3.04 -10.10
N LYS A 109 15.19 -2.33 -8.99
CA LYS A 109 14.19 -2.15 -7.94
C LYS A 109 13.00 -1.31 -8.41
N ILE A 110 13.26 -0.26 -9.17
CA ILE A 110 12.20 0.58 -9.77
C ILE A 110 11.34 -0.22 -10.76
N ASN A 111 11.95 -1.06 -11.60
CA ASN A 111 11.20 -1.94 -12.50
C ASN A 111 10.31 -2.93 -11.73
N GLN A 112 10.76 -3.42 -10.56
CA GLN A 112 9.90 -4.23 -9.68
C GLN A 112 8.75 -3.40 -9.10
N SER A 113 9.01 -2.16 -8.68
CA SER A 113 7.99 -1.23 -8.18
C SER A 113 6.91 -0.94 -9.22
N ILE A 114 7.28 -0.76 -10.49
CA ILE A 114 6.33 -0.55 -11.61
C ILE A 114 5.36 -1.74 -11.72
N LYS A 115 5.83 -2.97 -11.54
CA LYS A 115 4.96 -4.16 -11.55
C LYS A 115 3.96 -4.17 -10.41
N TYR A 116 4.34 -3.72 -9.22
CA TYR A 116 3.39 -3.57 -8.12
C TYR A 116 2.37 -2.45 -8.38
N ILE A 117 2.80 -1.36 -9.02
CA ILE A 117 1.91 -0.26 -9.42
C ILE A 117 0.88 -0.73 -10.44
N GLU A 118 1.29 -1.46 -11.50
CA GLU A 118 0.37 -2.05 -12.47
C GLU A 118 -0.71 -2.94 -11.80
N LEU A 119 -0.32 -3.74 -10.80
CA LEU A 119 -1.25 -4.60 -10.06
C LEU A 119 -2.19 -3.81 -9.14
N LEU A 120 -1.70 -2.72 -8.53
CA LEU A 120 -2.51 -1.83 -7.70
C LEU A 120 -3.51 -1.04 -8.55
N ASP A 121 -3.11 -0.64 -9.75
CA ASP A 121 -3.93 0.09 -10.71
C ASP A 121 -5.15 -0.74 -11.15
N ALA A 122 -4.93 -2.03 -11.44
CA ALA A 122 -5.99 -2.99 -11.75
C ALA A 122 -7.00 -3.19 -10.60
N ARG A 123 -6.65 -2.77 -9.37
CA ARG A 123 -7.48 -2.86 -8.16
C ARG A 123 -8.10 -1.51 -7.77
N GLY A 124 -8.00 -0.51 -8.64
CA GLY A 124 -8.53 0.84 -8.42
C GLY A 124 -7.66 1.72 -7.51
N ILE A 125 -6.41 1.34 -7.26
CA ILE A 125 -5.44 2.15 -6.52
C ILE A 125 -4.48 2.77 -7.54
N HIS A 126 -4.84 3.96 -8.00
CA HIS A 126 -4.07 4.67 -9.02
C HIS A 126 -2.91 5.43 -8.39
N ILE A 127 -1.69 5.12 -8.84
CA ILE A 127 -0.45 5.80 -8.47
C ILE A 127 0.08 6.46 -9.74
N ASP A 128 0.44 7.73 -9.64
CA ASP A 128 0.94 8.48 -10.80
C ASP A 128 2.26 7.88 -11.30
N ASN A 129 2.35 7.57 -12.60
CA ASN A 129 3.59 7.07 -13.21
C ASN A 129 4.71 8.12 -13.20
N LEU A 130 4.35 9.41 -13.19
CA LEU A 130 5.32 10.51 -13.08
C LEU A 130 6.11 10.44 -11.78
N PHE A 131 5.48 9.96 -10.70
CA PHE A 131 6.12 9.84 -9.40
C PHE A 131 7.35 8.92 -9.44
N ILE A 132 7.25 7.75 -10.09
CA ILE A 132 8.37 6.80 -10.18
C ILE A 132 9.49 7.33 -11.06
N ALA A 133 9.14 8.01 -12.16
CA ALA A 133 10.11 8.59 -13.06
C ALA A 133 10.91 9.72 -12.38
N ASP A 134 10.24 10.59 -11.61
CA ASP A 134 10.88 11.63 -10.82
C ASP A 134 11.77 11.03 -9.73
N PHE A 135 11.26 10.04 -8.99
CA PHE A 135 12.03 9.37 -7.94
C PHE A 135 13.31 8.71 -8.49
N LEU A 136 13.21 7.96 -9.59
CA LEU A 136 14.37 7.36 -10.26
C LEU A 136 15.39 8.43 -10.70
N THR A 137 14.90 9.51 -11.31
CA THR A 137 15.74 10.61 -11.77
C THR A 137 16.48 11.23 -10.60
N LYS A 138 15.78 11.59 -9.51
CA LYS A 138 16.35 12.23 -8.33
C LYS A 138 17.38 11.37 -7.61
N VAL A 139 17.14 10.06 -7.52
CA VAL A 139 18.06 9.11 -6.87
C VAL A 139 19.37 8.96 -7.65
N THR A 140 19.30 8.99 -8.98
CA THR A 140 20.44 8.71 -9.87
C THR A 140 21.14 9.97 -10.39
N LEU A 141 20.52 11.15 -10.22
CA LEU A 141 21.03 12.42 -10.72
C LEU A 141 22.44 12.72 -10.18
N ASP A 142 23.37 13.00 -11.08
CA ASP A 142 24.78 13.33 -10.80
C ASP A 142 25.55 12.27 -10.01
N CYS A 143 25.06 11.04 -9.93
CA CYS A 143 25.69 10.01 -9.10
C CYS A 143 27.11 9.69 -9.59
N GLU A 144 27.40 9.83 -10.88
CA GLU A 144 28.72 9.67 -11.49
C GLU A 144 29.73 10.74 -11.04
N THR A 145 29.26 11.93 -10.67
CA THR A 145 30.11 13.03 -10.18
C THR A 145 30.07 13.20 -8.66
N ALA A 146 29.31 12.36 -7.94
CA ALA A 146 29.12 12.41 -6.49
C ALA A 146 30.44 12.44 -5.68
N HIS A 147 31.51 11.84 -6.20
CA HIS A 147 32.83 11.84 -5.58
C HIS A 147 33.51 13.20 -5.49
N ASN A 148 33.11 14.13 -6.35
CA ASN A 148 33.59 15.52 -6.36
C ASN A 148 32.78 16.43 -5.42
N MET A 149 31.64 15.95 -4.92
CA MET A 149 30.79 16.71 -4.00
C MET A 149 31.37 16.71 -2.58
N THR A 150 31.05 17.75 -1.82
CA THR A 150 31.31 17.80 -0.38
C THR A 150 30.42 16.81 0.37
N GLN A 151 30.81 16.46 1.60
CA GLN A 151 29.97 15.60 2.45
C GLN A 151 28.60 16.24 2.73
N GLN A 152 28.55 17.56 2.88
CA GLN A 152 27.31 18.28 3.16
C GLN A 152 26.35 18.25 1.96
N GLU A 153 26.85 18.42 0.74
CA GLU A 153 26.04 18.31 -0.48
C GLU A 153 25.47 16.90 -0.66
N ARG A 154 26.29 15.86 -0.43
CA ARG A 154 25.82 14.48 -0.50
C ARG A 154 24.78 14.15 0.57
N ALA A 155 24.98 14.63 1.79
CA ALA A 155 24.00 14.48 2.86
C ALA A 155 22.67 15.19 2.52
N SER A 156 22.74 16.39 1.91
CA SER A 156 21.57 17.10 1.42
C SER A 156 20.82 16.30 0.34
N ARG A 157 21.55 15.65 -0.57
CA ARG A 157 20.94 14.82 -1.62
C ARG A 157 20.25 13.60 -1.05
N VAL A 158 20.86 12.92 -0.06
CA VAL A 158 20.23 11.80 0.64
C VAL A 158 18.94 12.25 1.34
N GLN A 159 18.95 13.42 1.98
CA GLN A 159 17.77 13.94 2.65
C GLN A 159 16.62 14.23 1.67
N GLU A 160 16.92 14.76 0.48
CA GLU A 160 15.95 14.96 -0.59
C GLU A 160 15.33 13.63 -1.04
N ILE A 161 16.18 12.62 -1.28
CA ILE A 161 15.74 11.27 -1.66
C ILE A 161 14.83 10.66 -0.60
N LEU A 162 15.19 10.76 0.68
CA LEU A 162 14.38 10.25 1.78
C LEU A 162 13.03 10.96 1.90
N SER A 163 13.02 12.28 1.70
CA SER A 163 11.78 13.06 1.68
C SER A 163 10.84 12.57 0.57
N LEU A 164 11.38 12.40 -0.65
CA LEU A 164 10.61 11.90 -1.80
C LEU A 164 10.08 10.48 -1.56
N SER A 165 10.88 9.58 -1.00
CA SER A 165 10.45 8.22 -0.67
C SER A 165 9.34 8.21 0.40
N SER A 166 9.43 9.08 1.42
CA SER A 166 8.39 9.18 2.44
C SER A 166 7.08 9.73 1.87
N GLU A 167 7.17 10.77 1.03
CA GLU A 167 6.00 11.33 0.34
C GLU A 167 5.34 10.32 -0.59
N ALA A 168 6.15 9.53 -1.30
CA ALA A 168 5.68 8.41 -2.11
C ALA A 168 4.85 7.40 -1.31
N MET A 169 5.41 6.93 -0.19
CA MET A 169 4.75 5.97 0.67
C MET A 169 3.41 6.54 1.15
N ASN A 170 3.40 7.81 1.58
CA ASN A 170 2.18 8.47 2.01
C ASN A 170 1.13 8.52 0.89
N GLN A 171 1.51 8.88 -0.34
CA GLN A 171 0.57 8.88 -1.47
C GLN A 171 -0.02 7.49 -1.73
N VAL A 172 0.81 6.44 -1.75
CA VAL A 172 0.37 5.05 -1.94
C VAL A 172 -0.60 4.62 -0.83
N TYR A 173 -0.25 4.89 0.43
CA TYR A 173 -1.10 4.56 1.57
C TYR A 173 -2.42 5.35 1.57
N SER A 174 -2.39 6.64 1.22
CA SER A 174 -3.59 7.47 1.11
C SER A 174 -4.52 6.94 0.02
N GLN A 175 -4.00 6.58 -1.15
CA GLN A 175 -4.81 5.99 -2.22
C GLN A 175 -5.41 4.64 -1.80
N PHE A 176 -4.63 3.79 -1.13
CA PHE A 176 -5.13 2.55 -0.56
C PHE A 176 -6.27 2.79 0.45
N GLN A 177 -6.14 3.77 1.35
CA GLN A 177 -7.18 4.07 2.34
C GLN A 177 -8.45 4.65 1.71
N ASN A 178 -8.30 5.45 0.64
CA ASN A 178 -9.43 5.98 -0.11
C ASN A 178 -10.22 4.86 -0.81
N ASN A 179 -9.51 3.89 -1.42
CA ASN A 179 -10.14 2.74 -2.06
C ASN A 179 -10.70 1.71 -1.06
N HIS A 180 -10.01 1.52 0.07
CA HIS A 180 -10.39 0.60 1.14
C HIS A 180 -10.64 1.36 2.45
N LEU A 181 -11.76 2.08 2.50
CA LEU A 181 -12.17 2.84 3.68
C LEU A 181 -12.05 2.01 4.96
N PRO A 182 -11.49 2.58 6.04
CA PRO A 182 -11.41 1.89 7.32
C PRO A 182 -12.82 1.56 7.81
N SER A 183 -13.06 0.27 8.06
CA SER A 183 -14.30 -0.19 8.67
C SER A 183 -14.44 0.45 10.06
N LYS A 184 -15.37 1.39 10.20
CA LYS A 184 -15.80 1.85 11.53
C LYS A 184 -16.65 0.74 12.15
N PRO A 185 -16.51 0.46 13.46
CA PRO A 185 -17.33 -0.54 14.13
C PRO A 185 -18.80 -0.15 13.96
N LEU A 186 -19.55 -0.97 13.21
CA LEU A 186 -20.99 -0.83 13.08
C LEU A 186 -21.62 -1.33 14.39
N HIS A 187 -22.11 -0.41 15.21
CA HIS A 187 -23.04 -0.77 16.28
C HIS A 187 -24.37 -1.17 15.61
N LEU A 188 -24.52 -2.44 15.27
CA LEU A 188 -25.72 -3.01 14.62
C LEU A 188 -27.00 -2.63 15.37
N LEU A 189 -26.96 -2.62 16.70
CA LEU A 189 -28.07 -2.18 17.55
C LEU A 189 -28.43 -0.71 17.32
N LYS A 190 -27.44 0.17 17.11
CA LYS A 190 -27.66 1.58 16.82
C LYS A 190 -28.28 1.77 15.43
N PHE A 191 -27.80 1.03 14.44
CA PHE A 191 -28.35 1.05 13.08
C PHE A 191 -29.78 0.52 13.01
N LEU A 192 -30.06 -0.61 13.68
CA LEU A 192 -31.40 -1.18 13.77
C LEU A 192 -32.34 -0.25 14.53
N LYS A 193 -31.89 0.37 15.63
CA LYS A 193 -32.67 1.37 16.37
C LYS A 193 -32.97 2.60 15.51
N GLU A 194 -32.02 3.08 14.72
CA GLU A 194 -32.24 4.17 13.78
C GLU A 194 -33.27 3.81 12.71
N LYS A 195 -33.16 2.64 12.07
CA LYS A 195 -34.14 2.20 11.07
C LYS A 195 -35.52 1.92 11.68
N TRP A 196 -35.57 1.33 12.87
CA TRP A 196 -36.81 1.11 13.62
C TRP A 196 -37.50 2.44 13.97
N SER A 197 -36.74 3.47 14.36
CA SER A 197 -37.28 4.80 14.64
C SER A 197 -37.93 5.48 13.42
N VAL A 198 -37.51 5.14 12.20
CA VAL A 198 -38.13 5.64 10.96
C VAL A 198 -39.48 4.95 10.74
N VAL A 199 -39.53 3.64 10.92
CA VAL A 199 -40.77 2.85 10.84
C VAL A 199 -41.77 3.28 11.91
N GLU A 200 -41.30 3.52 13.14
CA GLU A 200 -42.14 3.96 14.25
C GLU A 200 -42.72 5.37 14.01
N ARG A 201 -41.94 6.27 13.40
CA ARG A 201 -42.43 7.59 12.99
C ARG A 201 -43.45 7.52 11.86
N TRP A 202 -43.23 6.66 10.87
CA TRP A 202 -44.19 6.41 9.80
C TRP A 202 -45.50 5.83 10.35
N HIS A 203 -45.41 4.83 11.24
CA HIS A 203 -46.58 4.25 11.91
C HIS A 203 -47.35 5.31 12.73
N LYS A 204 -46.65 6.19 13.46
CA LYS A 204 -47.27 7.30 14.19
C LYS A 204 -47.86 8.40 13.30
N SER A 205 -47.49 8.45 12.01
CA SER A 205 -48.10 9.38 11.05
C SER A 205 -49.36 8.85 10.37
N LEU A 206 -49.68 7.57 10.59
CA LEU A 206 -50.84 6.88 10.02
C LEU A 206 -52.02 6.75 10.99
N GLY A 207 -51.84 7.10 12.27
CA GLY A 207 -52.88 7.20 13.28
C GLY A 207 -52.98 8.61 13.82
#